data_AF-A0A193CEB3-F1
#
_entry.id   AF-A0A193CEB3-F1
#
_cell.length_a   1.000
_cell.length_b   1.000
_cell.length_c   1.000
_cell.angle_alpha   90.00
_cell.angle_beta   90.00
_cell.angle_gamma   90.00
#
_symmetry.space_group_name_H-M   'P 1'
#
loop_
_entity.id
_entity.type
_entity.pdbx_description
1 polymer ?
#
loop_
_entity_poly.entity_id
_entity_poly.type
_entity_poly.pdbx_seq_one_letter_code
_entity_poly.pdbx_strand_id
1 'polypeptide(L)' 'GVWNKAFVGDFKDGANKFVAGQEVDENDFEEKYTNGIVKWWNLELKDKTP' A
#
# COMPACT_ATOMS: atom_id res chain seq x y z
N GLY A 1 -4.45 6.47 5.80
CA GLY A 1 -4.81 5.06 6.03
C GLY A 1 -4.39 4.66 7.43
N VAL A 2 -5.19 3.85 8.11
CA VAL A 2 -4.84 3.28 9.42
C VAL A 2 -4.55 1.79 9.19
N TRP A 3 -3.29 1.40 9.15
CA TRP A 3 -2.88 0.00 9.15
C TRP A 3 -1.73 -0.21 10.13
N ASN A 4 -1.51 -1.47 10.50
CA ASN A 4 -0.46 -1.80 11.46
C ASN A 4 0.90 -1.88 10.76
N LYS A 5 1.71 -0.82 10.86
CA LYS A 5 3.06 -0.75 10.27
C LYS A 5 4.05 -1.82 10.77
N ALA A 6 3.85 -2.33 11.99
CA ALA A 6 4.71 -3.39 12.53
C ALA A 6 4.43 -4.75 11.88
N PHE A 7 3.19 -4.96 11.40
CA PHE A 7 2.76 -6.20 10.78
C PHE A 7 2.79 -6.14 9.24
N VAL A 8 2.17 -5.11 8.68
CA VAL A 8 2.03 -4.91 7.23
C VAL A 8 3.34 -4.41 6.63
N GLY A 9 3.92 -3.38 7.21
CA GLY A 9 5.02 -2.64 6.61
C GLY A 9 4.71 -1.17 6.45
N ASP A 10 5.65 -0.44 5.84
CA ASP A 10 5.53 0.99 5.61
C ASP A 10 6.22 1.38 4.30
N PHE A 11 5.90 2.59 3.82
CA PHE A 11 6.61 3.17 2.68
C PHE A 11 8.03 3.55 3.08
N LYS A 12 8.97 3.41 2.14
CA LYS A 12 10.38 3.76 2.35
C LYS A 12 10.60 5.23 2.68
N ASP A 13 9.75 6.11 2.18
CA ASP A 13 9.76 7.54 2.48
C ASP A 13 8.91 7.91 3.72
N GLY A 14 8.26 6.93 4.35
CA GLY A 14 7.36 7.12 5.49
C GLY A 14 6.06 7.85 5.17
N ALA A 15 5.84 8.22 3.90
CA ALA A 15 4.65 8.92 3.44
C ALA A 15 3.62 7.93 2.90
N ASN A 16 2.35 8.09 3.28
CA ASN A 16 1.30 7.24 2.76
C ASN A 16 1.02 7.57 1.29
N LYS A 17 1.37 6.66 0.37
CA LYS A 17 1.07 6.78 -1.06
C LYS A 17 -0.22 6.08 -1.51
N PHE A 18 -0.94 5.40 -0.61
CA PHE A 18 -2.25 4.83 -0.94
C PHE A 18 -3.29 5.96 -1.07
N VAL A 19 -3.47 6.41 -2.31
CA VAL A 19 -4.41 7.46 -2.71
C VAL A 19 -5.35 6.88 -3.77
N ALA A 20 -6.66 7.01 -3.56
CA ALA A 20 -7.67 6.49 -4.47
C ALA A 20 -7.43 6.95 -5.92
N GLY A 21 -7.57 6.02 -6.88
CA GLY A 21 -7.28 6.24 -8.29
C GLY A 21 -5.80 6.32 -8.66
N GLN A 22 -4.88 6.26 -7.68
CA GLN A 22 -3.44 6.33 -7.92
C GLN A 22 -2.78 4.95 -7.77
N GLU A 23 -1.90 4.65 -8.72
CA GLU A 23 -1.02 3.49 -8.64
C GLU A 23 0.17 3.76 -7.72
N VAL A 24 0.59 2.71 -7.04
CA VAL A 24 1.70 2.71 -6.09
C VAL A 24 2.76 1.75 -6.59
N ASP A 25 4.03 2.15 -6.57
CA ASP A 25 5.13 1.25 -6.96
C ASP A 25 5.36 0.21 -5.85
N GLU A 26 5.41 -1.07 -6.22
CA GLU A 26 5.70 -2.17 -5.30
C GLU A 26 7.09 -2.02 -4.65
N ASN A 27 8.02 -1.35 -5.33
CA ASN A 27 9.37 -1.09 -4.81
C ASN A 27 9.41 0.02 -3.76
N ASP A 28 8.38 0.86 -3.67
CA ASP A 28 8.30 1.96 -2.69
C ASP A 28 7.78 1.50 -1.32
N PHE A 29 7.23 0.28 -1.24
CA PHE A 29 6.66 -0.27 -0.02
C PHE A 29 7.48 -1.45 0.50
N GLU A 30 7.84 -1.41 1.78
CA GLU A 30 8.56 -2.49 2.42
C GLU A 30 7.60 -3.29 3.30
N GLU A 31 7.20 -4.47 2.81
CA GLU A 31 6.35 -5.39 3.55
C GLU A 31 7.14 -6.18 4.59
N LYS A 32 6.54 -6.40 5.76
CA LYS A 32 7.17 -7.18 6.85
C LYS A 32 6.66 -8.61 6.92
N TYR A 33 5.37 -8.78 7.16
CA TYR A 33 4.72 -10.08 7.31
C TYR A 33 3.59 -10.31 6.30
N THR A 34 3.47 -9.42 5.32
CA THR A 34 2.49 -9.51 4.23
C THR A 34 3.22 -9.64 2.90
N ASN A 35 2.48 -9.99 1.86
CA ASN A 35 3.03 -10.01 0.50
C ASN A 35 1.96 -9.56 -0.50
N GLY A 36 2.31 -8.61 -1.35
CA GLY A 36 1.49 -8.16 -2.46
C GLY A 36 0.41 -7.14 -2.08
N ILE A 37 0.54 -6.41 -0.97
CA ILE A 37 -0.45 -5.36 -0.61
C ILE A 37 -0.50 -4.25 -1.67
N VAL A 38 0.65 -3.82 -2.19
CA VAL A 38 0.70 -2.81 -3.26
C VAL A 38 0.10 -3.35 -4.56
N LYS A 39 0.38 -4.60 -4.88
CA LYS A 39 -0.23 -5.27 -6.05
C LYS A 39 -1.74 -5.34 -5.94
N TRP A 40 -2.26 -5.72 -4.77
CA TRP A 40 -3.70 -5.75 -4.51
C TRP A 40 -4.32 -4.36 -4.59
N TRP A 41 -3.63 -3.35 -4.05
CA TRP A 41 -4.02 -1.94 -4.20
C TRP A 41 -4.17 -1.55 -5.67
N ASN A 42 -3.15 -1.81 -6.49
CA ASN A 42 -3.12 -1.42 -7.90
C ASN A 42 -4.16 -2.15 -8.76
N LEU A 43 -4.49 -3.41 -8.43
CA LEU A 43 -5.42 -4.23 -9.19
C LEU A 43 -6.88 -3.98 -8.82
N GLU A 44 -7.18 -3.81 -7.53
CA GLU A 44 -8.56 -3.90 -7.04
C GLU A 44 -8.97 -2.77 -6.10
N LEU A 45 -8.06 -2.24 -5.25
CA LEU A 45 -8.46 -1.32 -4.18
C LEU A 45 -8.44 0.15 -4.57
N LYS A 46 -7.57 0.56 -5.51
CA LYS A 46 -7.42 1.96 -5.90
C LYS A 46 -8.73 2.56 -6.46
N ASP A 47 -9.53 1.76 -7.18
CA ASP A 47 -10.74 2.22 -7.88
C ASP A 47 -12.04 1.94 -7.09
N LYS A 48 -11.96 1.16 -6.02
CA LYS A 48 -13.11 0.83 -5.15
C LYS A 48 -13.26 1.86 -4.04
N THR A 49 -13.64 3.07 -4.45
CA THR A 49 -14.04 4.14 -3.53
C THR A 49 -15.51 3.95 -3.09
N PRO A 50 -15.88 4.22 -1.82
CA PRO A 50 -17.27 4.31 -1.40
C PRO A 50 -18.04 5.44 -2.08
#